data_AF-A0AAU9WE28-F1
#
_entry.id   AF-A0AAU9WE28-F1
#
_cell.length_a   1.000
_cell.length_b   1.000
_cell.length_c   1.000
_cell.angle_alpha   90.00
_cell.angle_beta   90.00
_cell.angle_gamma   90.00
#
_symmetry.space_group_name_H-M   'P 1'
#
loop_
_entity.id
_entity.type
_entity.pdbx_description
1 polymer ?
#
loop_
_entity_poly.entity_id
_entity_poly.type
_entity_poly.pdbx_seq_one_letter_code
_entity_poly.pdbx_strand_id
1 'polypeptide(L)'
;MGNILSTTSHLLFPLFLGYLVSKLISTEAENTYQLYACALAMCLNGLIGGLGMHQQDYRCEILGIKIASALRGLAYHKTLLLSKQTSLRFTAGRLFDLISNDVKRMEEETVTLFFSAAFAVPAYAGAIFLIYNLIGWQAVTGV
;
A
#
# COMPACT_ATOMS: atom_id res chain seq x y z
N MET A 1 -4.54 -4.60 -10.74
CA MET A 1 -4.97 -5.96 -10.35
C MET A 1 -4.62 -6.27 -8.89
N GLY A 2 -3.34 -6.23 -8.47
CA GLY A 2 -2.92 -6.63 -7.11
C GLY A 2 -3.62 -5.90 -5.95
N ASN A 3 -3.81 -4.59 -6.07
CA ASN A 3 -4.45 -3.78 -5.03
C ASN A 3 -5.91 -4.19 -4.75
N ILE A 4 -6.69 -4.47 -5.81
CA ILE A 4 -8.09 -4.87 -5.69
C ILE A 4 -8.17 -6.21 -4.96
N LEU A 5 -7.31 -7.16 -5.35
CA LEU A 5 -7.27 -8.51 -4.80
C LEU A 5 -6.92 -8.53 -3.30
N SER A 6 -5.94 -7.73 -2.89
CA SER A 6 -5.59 -7.55 -1.47
C SER A 6 -6.75 -6.90 -0.69
N THR A 7 -7.32 -5.81 -1.19
CA THR A 7 -8.47 -5.17 -0.51
C THR A 7 -9.66 -6.10 -0.38
N THR A 8 -10.01 -6.86 -1.42
CA THR A 8 -11.10 -7.84 -1.35
C THR A 8 -10.80 -8.95 -0.36
N SER A 9 -9.55 -9.41 -0.27
CA SER A 9 -9.18 -10.48 0.66
C SER A 9 -9.28 -10.04 2.13
N HIS A 10 -8.85 -8.82 2.44
CA HIS A 10 -8.95 -8.23 3.78
C HIS A 10 -10.41 -8.03 4.20
N LEU A 11 -11.26 -7.67 3.24
CA LEU A 11 -12.70 -7.47 3.46
C LEU A 11 -13.46 -8.78 3.64
N LEU A 12 -13.06 -9.84 2.93
CA LEU A 12 -13.67 -11.17 3.02
C LEU A 12 -13.27 -11.92 4.30
N PHE A 13 -12.08 -11.65 4.85
CA PHE A 13 -11.58 -12.33 6.04
C PHE A 13 -12.52 -12.27 7.26
N PRO A 14 -13.01 -11.09 7.72
CA PRO A 14 -13.91 -11.01 8.87
C PRO A 14 -15.27 -11.65 8.61
N LEU A 15 -15.74 -11.67 7.35
CA LEU A 15 -16.99 -12.33 6.96
C LEU A 15 -16.87 -13.85 7.11
N PHE A 16 -15.81 -14.45 6.58
CA PHE A 16 -15.58 -15.89 6.71
C PHE A 16 -15.30 -16.29 8.17
N LEU A 17 -14.53 -15.48 8.90
CA LEU A 17 -14.28 -15.70 10.33
C LEU A 17 -15.59 -15.65 11.13
N GLY A 18 -16.44 -14.65 10.89
CA GLY A 18 -17.73 -14.52 11.55
C GLY A 18 -18.68 -15.69 11.24
N TYR A 19 -18.72 -16.14 9.98
CA TYR A 19 -19.47 -17.33 9.60
C TYR A 19 -18.96 -18.60 10.30
N LEU A 20 -17.63 -18.79 10.35
CA LEU A 20 -17.01 -19.94 10.99
C LEU A 20 -17.27 -19.96 12.50
N VAL A 21 -17.14 -18.82 13.17
CA VAL A 21 -17.44 -18.67 14.61
C VAL A 21 -18.92 -18.92 14.88
N SER A 22 -19.83 -18.37 14.07
CA SER A 22 -21.27 -18.61 14.21
C SER A 22 -21.62 -20.09 14.07
N LYS A 23 -20.98 -20.81 13.14
CA LYS A 23 -21.17 -22.25 12.93
C LYS A 23 -20.57 -23.09 14.05
N LEU A 24 -19.43 -22.70 14.62
CA LEU A 24 -18.83 -23.38 15.78
C LEU A 24 -19.67 -23.25 17.05
N ILE A 25 -20.34 -22.10 17.24
CA ILE A 25 -21.18 -21.83 18.41
C ILE A 25 -22.54 -22.55 18.30
N SER A 26 -23.07 -22.73 17.09
CA SER A 26 -24.30 -23.46 16.87
C SER A 26 -24.09 -24.96 17.13
N THR A 27 -24.74 -25.51 18.16
CA THR A 27 -24.61 -26.92 18.59
C THR A 27 -25.39 -27.90 17.69
N GLU A 28 -25.44 -27.63 16.39
CA GLU A 28 -26.11 -28.50 15.42
C GLU A 28 -25.08 -29.34 14.67
N ALA A 29 -25.39 -30.63 14.45
CA ALA A 29 -24.55 -31.58 13.72
C ALA A 29 -24.55 -31.24 12.22
N GLU A 30 -23.89 -30.16 11.86
CA GLU A 30 -23.82 -29.68 10.50
C GLU A 30 -22.60 -30.24 9.75
N ASN A 31 -22.68 -30.23 8.41
CA ASN A 31 -21.70 -30.83 7.50
C ASN A 31 -20.27 -30.35 7.79
N THR A 32 -19.48 -31.17 8.50
CA THR A 32 -18.06 -30.93 8.80
C THR A 32 -17.25 -30.56 7.56
N TYR A 33 -17.63 -31.10 6.40
CA TYR A 33 -17.03 -30.79 5.10
C TYR A 33 -17.13 -29.31 4.72
N GLN A 34 -18.24 -28.63 5.03
CA GLN A 34 -18.42 -27.20 4.73
C GLN A 34 -17.53 -26.32 5.61
N LEU A 35 -17.31 -26.70 6.87
CA LEU A 35 -16.36 -25.99 7.74
C LEU A 35 -14.93 -26.13 7.24
N TYR A 36 -14.49 -27.33 6.86
CA TYR A 36 -13.16 -27.55 6.29
C TYR A 36 -12.98 -26.80 4.97
N ALA A 37 -14.00 -26.79 4.09
CA ALA A 37 -13.97 -26.02 2.85
C ALA A 37 -13.87 -24.51 3.12
N CYS A 38 -14.60 -24.00 4.13
CA CYS A 38 -14.54 -22.61 4.56
C CYS A 38 -13.14 -22.24 5.08
N ALA A 39 -12.54 -23.07 5.94
CA ALA A 39 -11.19 -22.87 6.46
C ALA A 39 -10.13 -22.88 5.34
N LEU A 40 -10.25 -23.78 4.36
CA LEU A 40 -9.39 -23.81 3.17
C LEU A 40 -9.56 -22.53 2.33
N ALA A 41 -10.79 -22.07 2.12
CA ALA A 41 -11.06 -20.83 1.42
C ALA A 41 -10.46 -19.62 2.15
N MET A 42 -10.49 -19.58 3.49
CA MET A 42 -9.84 -18.53 4.28
C MET A 42 -8.31 -18.54 4.08
N CYS A 43 -7.67 -19.72 4.14
CA CYS A 43 -6.23 -19.84 3.90
C CYS A 43 -5.85 -19.38 2.49
N LEU A 44 -6.61 -19.78 1.47
CA LEU A 44 -6.37 -19.37 0.09
C LEU A 44 -6.56 -17.85 -0.09
N ASN A 45 -7.62 -17.28 0.48
CA ASN A 45 -7.85 -15.84 0.46
C ASN A 45 -6.69 -15.07 1.12
N GLY A 46 -6.20 -15.53 2.27
CA GLY A 46 -5.05 -14.93 2.95
C GLY A 46 -3.77 -14.99 2.11
N LEU A 47 -3.50 -16.13 1.48
CA LEU A 47 -2.32 -16.30 0.62
C LEU A 47 -2.36 -15.38 -0.61
N ILE A 48 -3.51 -15.34 -1.29
CA ILE A 48 -3.74 -14.50 -2.46
C ILE A 48 -3.64 -13.02 -2.08
N GLY A 49 -4.21 -12.64 -0.93
CA GLY A 49 -4.13 -11.30 -0.38
C GLY A 49 -2.70 -10.85 -0.10
N GLY A 50 -1.94 -11.67 0.63
CA GLY A 50 -0.55 -11.40 0.99
C GLY A 50 0.37 -11.30 -0.23
N LEU A 51 0.23 -12.21 -1.21
CA LEU A 51 0.96 -12.12 -2.47
C LEU A 51 0.59 -10.85 -3.25
N GLY A 52 -0.69 -10.46 -3.23
CA GLY A 52 -1.17 -9.22 -3.83
C GLY A 52 -0.53 -7.97 -3.22
N MET A 53 -0.38 -7.94 -1.89
CA MET A 53 0.29 -6.85 -1.17
C MET A 53 1.77 -6.78 -1.53
N HIS A 54 2.51 -7.89 -1.40
CA HIS A 54 3.94 -7.90 -1.71
C HIS A 54 4.22 -7.50 -3.16
N GLN A 55 3.39 -7.94 -4.10
CA GLN A 55 3.53 -7.54 -5.49
C GLN A 55 3.26 -6.05 -5.70
N GLN A 56 2.33 -5.47 -4.93
CA GLN A 56 2.03 -4.04 -5.00
C GLN A 56 3.18 -3.20 -4.40
N ASP A 57 3.69 -3.59 -3.24
CA ASP A 57 4.83 -2.93 -2.59
C ASP A 57 6.05 -2.95 -3.50
N TYR A 58 6.35 -4.10 -4.09
CA TYR A 58 7.45 -4.25 -5.05
C TYR A 58 7.29 -3.33 -6.28
N ARG A 59 6.08 -3.24 -6.83
CA ARG A 59 5.81 -2.33 -7.96
C ARG A 59 5.93 -0.86 -7.56
N CYS A 60 5.48 -0.51 -6.35
CA CYS A 60 5.60 0.83 -5.82
C CYS A 60 7.07 1.22 -5.65
N GLU A 61 7.89 0.33 -5.10
CA GLU A 61 9.32 0.53 -4.95
C GLU A 61 10.02 0.75 -6.30
N ILE A 62 9.74 -0.10 -7.30
CA ILE A 62 10.28 0.07 -8.65
C ILE A 62 9.89 1.43 -9.26
N LEU A 63 8.63 1.84 -9.12
CA LEU A 63 8.16 3.12 -9.62
C LEU A 63 8.83 4.28 -8.90
N GLY A 64 9.00 4.18 -7.58
CA GLY A 64 9.76 5.13 -6.75
C GLY A 64 11.18 5.30 -7.26
N ILE A 65 11.91 4.20 -7.47
CA ILE A 65 13.29 4.21 -8.00
C ILE A 65 13.35 4.83 -9.41
N LYS A 66 12.39 4.52 -10.28
CA LYS A 66 12.33 5.10 -11.65
C LYS A 66 12.10 6.61 -11.63
N ILE A 67 11.18 7.09 -10.81
CA ILE A 67 10.90 8.53 -10.67
C ILE A 67 12.12 9.24 -10.06
N ALA A 68 12.73 8.65 -9.03
CA ALA A 68 13.90 9.20 -8.37
C ALA A 68 15.12 9.29 -9.29
N SER A 69 15.41 8.22 -10.05
CA SER A 69 16.50 8.23 -11.03
C SER A 69 16.28 9.27 -12.13
N ALA A 70 15.04 9.42 -12.63
CA ALA A 70 14.69 10.47 -13.59
C ALA A 70 14.88 11.88 -13.00
N LEU A 71 14.49 12.10 -11.74
CA LEU A 71 14.65 13.38 -11.05
C LEU A 71 16.12 13.72 -10.81
N ARG A 72 16.95 12.76 -10.38
CA ARG A 72 18.41 12.89 -10.25
C ARG A 72 19.05 13.31 -11.58
N GLY A 73 18.67 12.65 -12.68
CA GLY A 73 19.17 12.97 -14.03
C GLY A 73 18.78 14.37 -14.49
N LEU A 74 17.51 14.77 -14.27
CA LEU A 74 17.03 16.10 -14.60
C LEU A 74 17.71 17.21 -13.79
N ALA A 75 17.89 16.97 -12.48
CA ALA A 75 18.58 17.88 -11.58
C ALA A 75 20.04 18.07 -12.02
N TYR A 76 20.75 16.97 -12.31
CA TYR A 76 22.13 17.01 -12.83
C TYR A 76 22.25 17.79 -14.14
N HIS A 77 21.31 17.61 -15.07
CA HIS A 77 21.30 18.34 -16.33
C HIS A 77 21.06 19.85 -16.12
N LYS A 78 20.10 20.21 -15.26
CA LYS A 78 19.79 21.61 -14.92
C LYS A 78 20.96 22.32 -14.25
N THR A 79 21.62 21.67 -13.30
CA THR A 79 22.77 22.24 -12.58
C THR A 79 23.98 22.40 -13.48
N LEU A 80 24.26 21.44 -14.37
CA LEU A 80 25.32 21.57 -15.37
C LEU A 80 25.09 22.76 -16.31
N LEU A 81 23.86 22.97 -16.78
CA LEU A 81 23.51 24.12 -17.62
C LEU A 81 23.65 25.45 -16.86
N LEU A 82 23.17 25.53 -15.62
CA LEU A 82 23.29 26.74 -14.80
C LEU A 82 24.73 27.07 -14.42
N SER A 83 25.55 26.06 -14.12
CA SER A 83 26.98 26.22 -13.80
C SER A 83 27.74 26.90 -14.94
N LYS A 84 27.44 26.53 -16.20
CA LYS A 84 28.00 27.19 -17.38
C LYS A 84 27.61 28.67 -17.47
N GLN A 85 26.41 29.05 -17.04
CA GLN A 85 25.93 30.45 -17.07
C GLN A 85 26.34 31.29 -15.86
N THR A 86 26.62 30.68 -14.70
CA THR A 86 26.65 31.37 -13.38
C THR A 86 27.99 31.22 -12.63
N SER A 87 29.08 30.89 -13.33
CA SER A 87 30.41 30.52 -12.83
C SER A 87 31.07 31.47 -11.78
N LEU A 88 30.50 32.64 -11.47
CA LEU A 88 31.11 33.65 -10.61
C LEU A 88 30.61 33.73 -9.16
N ARG A 89 29.56 32.98 -8.75
CA ARG A 89 28.93 33.22 -7.42
C ARG A 89 28.77 32.04 -6.47
N PHE A 90 28.87 30.80 -6.94
CA PHE A 90 28.72 29.61 -6.09
C PHE A 90 29.71 28.51 -6.47
N THR A 91 30.37 27.90 -5.49
CA THR A 91 31.18 26.68 -5.69
C THR A 91 30.26 25.57 -6.16
N ALA A 92 30.35 25.18 -7.44
CA ALA A 92 29.46 24.19 -8.07
C ALA A 92 29.27 22.93 -7.21
N GLY A 93 30.33 22.42 -6.57
CA GLY A 93 30.28 21.24 -5.71
C GLY A 93 29.30 21.35 -4.53
N ARG A 94 29.16 22.52 -3.90
CA ARG A 94 28.25 22.71 -2.76
C ARG A 94 26.77 22.73 -3.18
N LEU A 95 26.50 23.22 -4.40
CA LEU A 95 25.17 23.22 -4.99
C LEU A 95 24.75 21.79 -5.40
N PHE A 96 25.67 21.02 -5.96
CA PHE A 96 25.43 19.61 -6.29
C PHE A 96 25.13 18.77 -5.05
N ASP A 97 25.86 19.01 -3.96
CA ASP A 97 25.70 18.25 -2.71
C ASP A 97 24.32 18.50 -2.09
N LEU A 98 23.87 19.76 -2.00
CA LEU A 98 22.53 20.13 -1.52
C LEU A 98 21.42 19.54 -2.40
N ILE A 99 21.52 19.64 -3.72
CA ILE A 99 20.50 19.13 -4.64
C ILE A 99 20.45 17.60 -4.64
N SER A 100 21.61 16.94 -4.58
CA SER A 100 21.69 15.48 -4.47
C SER A 100 21.06 14.98 -3.17
N ASN A 101 21.32 15.67 -2.06
CA ASN A 101 20.72 15.38 -0.77
C ASN A 101 19.20 15.56 -0.78
N ASP A 102 18.69 16.65 -1.34
CA ASP A 102 17.25 16.92 -1.41
C ASP A 102 16.53 15.90 -2.30
N VAL A 103 17.10 15.56 -3.46
CA VAL A 103 16.53 14.53 -4.35
C VAL A 103 16.53 13.16 -3.69
N LYS A 104 17.60 12.80 -2.97
CA LYS A 104 17.65 11.55 -2.21
C LYS A 104 16.58 11.50 -1.12
N ARG A 105 16.38 12.60 -0.40
CA ARG A 105 15.37 12.69 0.66
C ARG A 105 13.94 12.63 0.11
N MET A 106 13.69 13.22 -1.06
CA MET A 106 12.41 13.08 -1.77
C MET A 106 12.11 11.63 -2.18
N GLU A 107 13.13 10.85 -2.53
CA GLU A 107 13.00 9.43 -2.88
C GLU A 107 12.73 8.53 -1.67
N GLU A 108 13.51 8.67 -0.59
CA GLU A 108 13.39 7.83 0.60
C GLU A 108 12.05 8.08 1.32
N GLU A 109 11.63 9.34 1.46
CA GLU A 109 10.45 9.67 2.26
C GLU A 109 9.24 10.04 1.43
N THR A 110 9.36 10.91 0.42
CA THR A 110 8.18 11.58 -0.15
C THR A 110 7.45 10.76 -1.21
N VAL A 111 8.18 10.19 -2.17
CA VAL A 111 7.55 9.46 -3.29
C VAL A 111 6.92 8.16 -2.82
N THR A 112 7.64 7.40 -1.99
CA THR A 112 7.16 6.12 -1.46
C THR A 112 5.96 6.32 -0.54
N LEU A 113 5.99 7.30 0.37
CA LEU A 113 4.84 7.62 1.22
C LEU A 113 3.65 8.15 0.43
N PHE A 114 3.86 8.99 -0.59
CA PHE A 114 2.76 9.51 -1.40
C PHE A 114 2.02 8.40 -2.14
N PHE A 115 2.76 7.49 -2.78
CA PHE A 115 2.15 6.34 -3.44
C PHE A 115 1.47 5.40 -2.44
N SER A 116 2.14 5.05 -1.34
CA SER A 116 1.58 4.18 -0.30
C SER A 116 0.31 4.76 0.31
N ALA A 117 0.33 6.04 0.70
CA ALA A 117 -0.82 6.74 1.29
C ALA A 117 -1.99 6.85 0.31
N ALA A 118 -1.73 7.17 -0.97
CA ALA A 118 -2.77 7.26 -1.98
C ALA A 118 -3.52 5.93 -2.18
N PHE A 119 -2.84 4.79 -2.02
CA PHE A 119 -3.46 3.47 -2.11
C PHE A 119 -4.08 2.99 -0.79
N ALA A 120 -3.61 3.47 0.35
CA ALA A 120 -4.15 3.15 1.67
C ALA A 120 -5.54 3.76 1.89
N VAL A 121 -5.77 5.01 1.46
CA VAL A 121 -7.03 5.74 1.70
C VAL A 121 -8.27 4.99 1.18
N PRO A 122 -8.30 4.48 -0.07
CA PRO A 122 -9.44 3.69 -0.56
C PRO A 122 -9.66 2.39 0.22
N ALA A 123 -8.59 1.75 0.68
CA ALA A 123 -8.68 0.50 1.44
C ALA A 123 -9.34 0.73 2.81
N TYR A 124 -8.95 1.79 3.52
CA TYR A 124 -9.59 2.19 4.77
C TYR A 124 -11.05 2.59 4.57
N ALA A 125 -11.36 3.37 3.53
CA ALA A 125 -12.74 3.73 3.21
C ALA A 125 -13.62 2.50 2.94
N GLY A 126 -13.10 1.51 2.21
CA GLY A 126 -13.78 0.24 1.97
C GLY A 126 -14.02 -0.57 3.25
N ALA A 127 -13.04 -0.62 4.15
CA ALA A 127 -13.17 -1.29 5.44
C ALA A 127 -14.24 -0.64 6.33
N ILE A 128 -14.22 0.69 6.43
CA ILE A 128 -15.23 1.47 7.18
C ILE A 128 -16.63 1.23 6.60
N PHE A 129 -16.76 1.24 5.27
CA PHE A 129 -18.04 0.96 4.60
C PHE A 129 -18.56 -0.45 4.93
N LEU A 130 -17.71 -1.46 4.93
CA LEU A 130 -18.13 -2.83 5.23
C LEU A 130 -18.53 -3.00 6.71
N ILE A 131 -17.77 -2.41 7.62
CA ILE A 131 -18.09 -2.39 9.06
C ILE A 131 -19.45 -1.70 9.29
N TYR A 132 -19.69 -0.57 8.61
CA TYR A 132 -20.96 0.13 8.66
C TYR A 132 -22.14 -0.75 8.19
N ASN A 133 -21.97 -1.53 7.12
CA ASN A 133 -23.01 -2.41 6.60
C ASN A 133 -23.25 -3.65 7.48
N LEU A 134 -22.21 -4.20 8.14
CA LEU A 134 -22.35 -5.40 8.97
C LEU A 134 -22.89 -5.13 10.37
N ILE A 135 -22.49 -4.03 11.01
CA ILE A 135 -22.74 -3.77 12.44
C ILE A 135 -23.61 -2.52 12.65
N GLY A 136 -23.72 -1.63 11.66
CA GLY A 136 -24.45 -0.36 11.77
C GLY A 136 -23.63 0.77 12.41
N TRP A 137 -24.29 1.90 12.71
CA TRP A 137 -23.65 3.12 13.26
C TRP A 137 -22.83 2.87 14.54
N GLN A 138 -23.19 1.85 15.31
CA GLN A 138 -22.52 1.46 16.55
C GLN A 138 -21.05 1.06 16.36
N ALA A 139 -20.66 0.60 15.18
CA ALA A 139 -19.27 0.25 14.91
C ALA A 139 -18.41 1.42 14.42
N VAL A 140 -19.01 2.51 13.92
CA VAL A 140 -18.25 3.68 13.41
C VAL A 140 -17.68 4.52 14.54
N THR A 141 -18.35 4.56 15.70
CA THR A 141 -17.89 5.35 16.85
C THR A 141 -16.64 4.80 17.54
N GLY A 142 -16.23 3.57 17.19
CA GLY A 142 -15.04 2.92 17.74
C GLY A 142 -13.79 2.98 16.86
N VAL A 143 -13.90 3.48 15.62
CA VAL A 143 -12.80 3.55 14.63
C VAL A 143 -12.15 4.92 14.62
#